data_AF-E3RCQ4-F1
#
_entry.id   AF-E3RCQ4-F1
#
_cell.length_a   1.000
_cell.length_b   1.000
_cell.length_c   1.000
_cell.angle_alpha   90.00
_cell.angle_beta   90.00
_cell.angle_gamma   90.00
#
_symmetry.space_group_name_H-M   'P 1'
#
loop_
_entity.id
_entity.type
_entity.pdbx_description
1 polymer ?
#
loop_
_entity_poly.entity_id
_entity_poly.type
_entity_poly.pdbx_seq_one_letter_code
_entity_poly.pdbx_strand_id
1 'polypeptide(L)'
;MPNVLILGGSGYLGTAIAQALLRSGNYAVWGTARSAAKAIQLRANEVTPVETVDLSDPQTLAQAIEEHHIDAVIDASSAYEQVAGVLKAIISAATARADALAKDKAVGPKLAFLYTSGTWVHGSPSRRVSDLTPPGTSLAPGKSTTAVAWRPAHEQTILAARDVLDVAILRPAMIYARGSWVCNTWWSPLLAAAQSGSRDAIQIPADKGARAGVVHVEDLAVAYLTTLSLIHGQLGSWPVFDLAAENLSIVDILEAAKAALGVKAELEYEGTHGNPFLEALSLVANNDSTRAKLVLGWVPKKVDFVPNMAVYVDAWRATEETKSKA
;
A
#
# COMPACT_ATOMS: atom_id res chain seq x y z
N MET A 1 11.33 23.02 -1.49
CA MET A 1 10.48 21.83 -1.76
C MET A 1 10.30 21.13 -0.43
N PRO A 2 9.10 20.65 -0.08
CA PRO A 2 8.91 19.90 1.17
C PRO A 2 9.73 18.60 1.16
N ASN A 3 10.25 18.24 2.32
CA ASN A 3 11.06 17.05 2.49
C ASN A 3 10.21 15.83 2.84
N VAL A 4 10.19 14.80 1.99
CA VAL A 4 9.32 13.63 2.16
C VAL A 4 10.13 12.38 2.46
N LEU A 5 9.95 11.79 3.65
CA LEU A 5 10.53 10.50 4.01
C LEU A 5 9.55 9.36 3.74
N ILE A 6 9.95 8.40 2.92
CA ILE A 6 9.18 7.19 2.64
C ILE A 6 9.77 6.01 3.42
N LEU A 7 9.05 5.52 4.42
CA LEU A 7 9.38 4.26 5.08
C LEU A 7 9.05 3.13 4.10
N GLY A 8 10.06 2.31 3.77
CA GLY A 8 9.93 1.33 2.69
C GLY A 8 10.11 1.93 1.28
N GLY A 9 10.84 3.04 1.15
CA GLY A 9 11.07 3.72 -0.13
C GLY A 9 11.70 2.85 -1.24
N SER A 10 12.47 1.82 -0.87
CA SER A 10 13.06 0.86 -1.83
C SER A 10 12.16 -0.34 -2.17
N GLY A 11 10.96 -0.38 -1.57
CA GLY A 11 9.95 -1.40 -1.79
C GLY A 11 9.10 -1.15 -3.04
N TYR A 12 8.19 -2.08 -3.31
CA TYR A 12 7.35 -2.08 -4.51
C TYR A 12 6.49 -0.80 -4.64
N LEU A 13 5.71 -0.49 -3.61
CA LEU A 13 4.89 0.73 -3.56
C LEU A 13 5.75 1.98 -3.31
N GLY A 14 6.69 1.92 -2.37
CA GLY A 14 7.54 3.06 -2.00
C GLY A 14 8.32 3.63 -3.19
N THR A 15 8.84 2.78 -4.07
CA THR A 15 9.55 3.21 -5.29
C THR A 15 8.60 3.94 -6.24
N ALA A 16 7.37 3.45 -6.41
CA ALA A 16 6.39 4.09 -7.28
C ALA A 16 5.95 5.46 -6.75
N ILE A 17 5.74 5.56 -5.43
CA ILE A 17 5.44 6.84 -4.76
C ILE A 17 6.61 7.81 -4.96
N ALA A 18 7.84 7.39 -4.65
CA ALA A 18 9.02 8.23 -4.81
C ALA A 18 9.15 8.78 -6.24
N GLN A 19 9.01 7.93 -7.24
CA GLN A 19 9.05 8.34 -8.64
C GLN A 19 7.93 9.32 -9.01
N ALA A 20 6.72 9.16 -8.47
CA ALA A 20 5.62 10.10 -8.71
C ALA A 20 5.90 11.47 -8.07
N LEU A 21 6.43 11.49 -6.85
CA LEU A 21 6.84 12.73 -6.17
C LEU A 21 7.96 13.44 -6.92
N LEU A 22 9.02 12.72 -7.33
CA LEU A 22 10.14 13.28 -8.08
C LEU A 22 9.70 13.85 -9.43
N ARG A 23 8.88 13.10 -10.20
CA ARG A 23 8.33 13.58 -11.49
C ARG A 23 7.46 14.83 -11.36
N SER A 24 6.87 15.08 -10.20
CA SER A 24 6.09 16.30 -9.99
C SER A 24 6.95 17.57 -9.89
N GLY A 25 8.24 17.43 -9.57
CA GLY A 25 9.16 18.55 -9.37
C GLY A 25 8.93 19.36 -8.09
N ASN A 26 8.01 18.93 -7.22
CA ASN A 26 7.59 19.71 -6.05
C ASN A 26 8.23 19.25 -4.73
N TYR A 27 8.84 18.07 -4.70
CA TYR A 27 9.29 17.41 -3.47
C TYR A 27 10.75 16.97 -3.59
N ALA A 28 11.48 17.07 -2.49
CA ALA A 28 12.69 16.27 -2.31
C ALA A 28 12.29 14.97 -1.60
N VAL A 29 12.93 13.85 -1.95
CA VAL A 29 12.50 12.52 -1.52
C VAL A 29 13.62 11.77 -0.82
N TRP A 30 13.30 11.29 0.38
CA TRP A 30 14.12 10.43 1.22
C TRP A 30 13.46 9.07 1.32
N GLY A 31 14.26 8.01 1.42
CA GLY A 31 13.75 6.65 1.57
C GLY A 31 14.57 5.85 2.56
N THR A 32 13.92 5.07 3.42
CA THR A 32 14.66 4.17 4.32
C THR A 32 15.30 3.01 3.55
N ALA A 33 16.56 2.73 3.87
CA ALA A 33 17.31 1.61 3.31
C ALA A 33 17.91 0.75 4.42
N ARG A 34 17.54 -0.54 4.44
CA ARG A 34 18.04 -1.53 5.43
C ARG A 34 19.33 -2.24 4.99
N SER A 35 19.88 -1.90 3.83
CA SER A 35 21.14 -2.47 3.33
C SER A 35 21.77 -1.54 2.29
N ALA A 36 23.08 -1.69 2.10
CA ALA A 36 23.83 -0.96 1.08
C ALA A 36 23.25 -1.15 -0.34
N ALA A 37 22.79 -2.36 -0.66
CA ALA A 37 22.13 -2.64 -1.94
C ALA A 37 20.83 -1.84 -2.12
N LYS A 38 20.03 -1.71 -1.04
CA LYS A 38 18.83 -0.88 -1.07
C LYS A 38 19.14 0.62 -1.11
N ALA A 39 20.22 1.06 -0.46
CA ALA A 39 20.67 2.44 -0.57
C ALA A 39 21.13 2.77 -2.00
N ILE A 40 21.83 1.85 -2.68
CA ILE A 40 22.19 1.99 -4.10
C ILE A 40 20.92 2.07 -4.97
N GLN A 41 19.94 1.19 -4.74
CA GLN A 41 18.67 1.21 -5.46
C GLN A 41 17.93 2.56 -5.34
N LEU A 42 17.92 3.15 -4.13
CA LEU A 42 17.33 4.47 -3.90
C LEU A 42 18.09 5.56 -4.66
N ARG A 43 19.42 5.61 -4.53
CA ARG A 43 20.26 6.58 -5.25
C ARG A 43 20.08 6.49 -6.77
N ALA A 44 19.96 5.27 -7.31
CA ALA A 44 19.72 5.03 -8.73
C ALA A 44 18.35 5.54 -9.23
N ASN A 45 17.41 5.82 -8.31
CA ASN A 45 16.11 6.43 -8.60
C ASN A 45 16.03 7.88 -8.10
N GLU A 46 17.18 8.54 -7.86
CA GLU A 46 17.26 9.93 -7.36
C GLU A 46 16.58 10.13 -5.99
N VAL A 47 16.48 9.07 -5.19
CA VAL A 47 16.00 9.12 -3.81
C VAL A 47 17.18 9.12 -2.85
N THR A 48 17.20 10.08 -1.93
CA THR A 48 18.24 10.15 -0.88
C THR A 48 18.02 9.03 0.14
N PRO A 49 18.97 8.09 0.32
CA PRO A 49 18.79 7.02 1.28
C PRO A 49 19.00 7.51 2.71
N VAL A 50 18.16 7.02 3.62
CA VAL A 50 18.30 7.17 5.07
C VAL A 50 18.58 5.78 5.64
N GLU A 51 19.84 5.53 5.96
CA GLU A 51 20.35 4.22 6.40
C GLU A 51 20.32 4.07 7.92
N THR A 52 20.12 5.17 8.66
CA THR A 52 20.13 5.24 10.14
C THR A 52 18.82 4.78 10.79
N VAL A 53 17.73 4.68 10.03
CA VAL A 53 16.41 4.34 10.56
C VAL A 53 16.24 2.84 10.71
N ASP A 54 16.13 2.39 11.96
CA ASP A 54 15.68 1.06 12.35
C ASP A 54 14.26 1.16 12.93
N LEU A 55 13.27 0.55 12.29
CA LEU A 55 11.88 0.62 12.76
C LEU A 55 11.64 -0.17 14.06
N SER A 56 12.58 -1.05 14.44
CA SER A 56 12.56 -1.71 15.76
C SER A 56 13.04 -0.79 16.89
N ASP A 57 13.77 0.29 16.55
CA ASP A 57 14.11 1.38 17.45
C ASP A 57 13.51 2.70 16.96
N PRO A 58 12.28 3.03 17.38
CA PRO A 58 11.57 4.22 16.93
C PRO A 58 12.32 5.55 17.18
N GLN A 59 13.28 5.61 18.11
CA GLN A 59 14.04 6.84 18.34
C GLN A 59 14.89 7.22 17.13
N THR A 60 15.41 6.24 16.39
CA THR A 60 16.18 6.49 15.16
C THR A 60 15.34 7.20 14.10
N LEU A 61 14.03 6.90 14.02
CA LEU A 61 13.11 7.58 13.12
C LEU A 61 12.89 9.04 13.54
N ALA A 62 12.69 9.30 14.84
CA ALA A 62 12.50 10.65 15.33
C ALA A 62 13.75 11.53 15.07
N GLN A 63 14.94 10.97 15.29
CA GLN A 63 16.22 11.64 14.99
C GLN A 63 16.37 11.92 13.50
N ALA A 64 16.07 10.96 12.63
CA ALA A 64 16.15 11.16 11.18
C ALA A 64 15.16 12.22 10.67
N ILE A 65 13.96 12.31 11.26
CA ILE A 65 12.97 13.36 10.95
C ILE A 65 13.54 14.74 11.27
N GLU A 66 14.23 14.89 12.39
CA GLU A 66 14.87 16.13 12.81
C GLU A 66 16.10 16.47 11.95
N GLU A 67 17.03 15.53 11.83
CA GLU A 67 18.31 15.68 11.11
C GLU A 67 18.11 16.05 9.64
N HIS A 68 17.12 15.44 8.97
CA HIS A 68 16.85 15.69 7.56
C HIS A 68 15.75 16.71 7.32
N HIS A 69 15.28 17.39 8.39
CA HIS A 69 14.23 18.40 8.32
C HIS A 69 12.99 17.90 7.56
N ILE A 70 12.51 16.70 7.88
CA ILE A 70 11.42 16.05 7.17
C ILE A 70 10.10 16.78 7.43
N ASP A 71 9.35 17.10 6.37
CA ASP A 71 8.04 17.76 6.44
C ASP A 71 6.88 16.77 6.38
N ALA A 72 7.09 15.62 5.74
CA ALA A 72 6.10 14.58 5.60
C ALA A 72 6.71 13.18 5.69
N VAL A 73 6.03 12.28 6.38
CA VAL A 73 6.35 10.86 6.42
C VAL A 73 5.27 10.07 5.70
N ILE A 74 5.68 9.18 4.78
CA ILE A 74 4.80 8.20 4.14
C ILE A 74 5.24 6.82 4.63
N ASP A 75 4.37 6.13 5.38
CA ASP A 75 4.62 4.75 5.76
C ASP A 75 4.05 3.81 4.70
N ALA A 76 4.94 3.33 3.82
CA ALA A 76 4.69 2.27 2.83
C ALA A 76 5.47 1.00 3.17
N SER A 77 5.86 0.84 4.44
CA SER A 77 6.64 -0.29 4.91
C SER A 77 5.76 -1.52 5.18
N SER A 78 6.38 -2.70 5.26
CA SER A 78 5.73 -3.93 5.71
C SER A 78 6.07 -4.26 7.17
N ALA A 79 6.44 -3.25 7.97
CA ALA A 79 6.88 -3.39 9.36
C ALA A 79 5.66 -3.43 10.32
N TYR A 80 4.78 -4.42 10.12
CA TYR A 80 3.46 -4.47 10.77
C TYR A 80 3.52 -4.51 12.30
N GLU A 81 4.54 -5.15 12.86
CA GLU A 81 4.72 -5.24 14.31
C GLU A 81 5.23 -3.91 14.92
N GLN A 82 5.84 -3.05 14.10
CA GLN A 82 6.48 -1.80 14.53
C GLN A 82 5.57 -0.58 14.37
N VAL A 83 4.38 -0.73 13.80
CA VAL A 83 3.46 0.38 13.46
C VAL A 83 3.16 1.33 14.62
N ALA A 84 3.00 0.80 15.85
CA ALA A 84 2.76 1.61 17.04
C ALA A 84 4.00 2.43 17.42
N GLY A 85 5.19 1.85 17.29
CA GLY A 85 6.47 2.53 17.51
C GLY A 85 6.69 3.64 16.49
N VAL A 86 6.44 3.36 15.21
CA VAL A 86 6.54 4.34 14.11
C VAL A 86 5.66 5.57 14.39
N LEU A 87 4.38 5.36 14.71
CA LEU A 87 3.47 6.48 15.03
C LEU A 87 3.97 7.27 16.25
N LYS A 88 4.45 6.58 17.30
CA LYS A 88 4.99 7.23 18.51
C LYS A 88 6.20 8.11 18.18
N ALA A 89 7.12 7.65 17.34
CA ALA A 89 8.29 8.42 16.92
C ALA A 89 7.91 9.67 16.12
N ILE A 90 6.97 9.52 15.18
CA ILE A 90 6.45 10.62 14.37
C ILE A 90 5.77 11.67 15.24
N ILE A 91 4.92 11.26 16.20
CA ILE A 91 4.31 12.15 17.18
C ILE A 91 5.40 12.84 18.02
N SER A 92 6.40 12.11 18.51
CA SER A 92 7.48 12.68 19.31
C SER A 92 8.24 13.78 18.55
N ALA A 93 8.58 13.55 17.29
CA ALA A 93 9.26 14.53 16.46
C ALA A 93 8.37 15.76 16.17
N ALA A 94 7.09 15.56 15.92
CA ALA A 94 6.13 16.64 15.70
C ALA A 94 5.93 17.51 16.95
N THR A 95 5.80 16.88 18.13
CA THR A 95 5.68 17.59 19.42
C THR A 95 6.96 18.37 19.72
N ALA A 96 8.14 17.78 19.55
CA ALA A 96 9.41 18.47 19.78
C ALA A 96 9.54 19.72 18.88
N ARG A 97 9.13 19.61 17.61
CA ARG A 97 9.08 20.76 16.68
C ARG A 97 8.10 21.84 17.15
N ALA A 98 6.90 21.45 17.57
CA ALA A 98 5.89 22.40 18.07
C ALA A 98 6.36 23.11 19.35
N ASP A 99 6.96 22.38 20.29
CA ASP A 99 7.50 22.92 21.55
C ASP A 99 8.66 23.90 21.30
N ALA A 100 9.52 23.61 20.32
CA ALA A 100 10.58 24.53 19.92
C ALA A 100 10.00 25.86 19.39
N LEU A 101 9.02 25.80 18.50
CA LEU A 101 8.36 27.00 17.96
C LEU A 101 7.56 27.77 19.02
N ALA A 102 6.95 27.07 19.97
CA ALA A 102 6.20 27.69 21.06
C ALA A 102 7.09 28.56 21.96
N LYS A 103 8.38 28.19 22.15
CA LYS A 103 9.36 29.03 22.87
C LYS A 103 9.56 30.39 22.19
N ASP A 104 9.45 30.42 20.86
CA ASP A 104 9.53 31.62 20.04
C ASP A 104 8.18 32.33 19.87
N LYS A 105 7.13 31.87 20.58
CA LYS A 105 5.73 32.33 20.43
C LYS A 105 5.22 32.20 19.00
N ALA A 106 5.80 31.29 18.23
CA ALA A 106 5.40 31.01 16.86
C ALA A 106 4.48 29.78 16.81
N VAL A 107 3.57 29.80 15.85
CA VAL A 107 2.88 28.59 15.38
C VAL A 107 3.54 28.19 14.07
N GLY A 108 3.76 26.89 13.86
CA GLY A 108 4.28 26.35 12.60
C GLY A 108 3.42 25.24 12.04
N PRO A 109 3.76 24.76 10.83
CA PRO A 109 3.04 23.67 10.18
C PRO A 109 3.23 22.37 10.97
N LYS A 110 2.18 21.55 11.00
CA LYS A 110 2.25 20.19 11.55
C LYS A 110 3.06 19.30 10.60
N LEU A 111 3.73 18.30 11.18
CA LEU A 111 4.32 17.22 10.39
C LEU A 111 3.19 16.42 9.73
N ALA A 112 3.33 16.16 8.43
CA ALA A 112 2.38 15.35 7.69
C ALA A 112 2.68 13.85 7.87
N PHE A 113 1.64 13.03 8.02
CA PHE A 113 1.77 11.57 8.10
C PHE A 113 0.74 10.85 7.22
N LEU A 114 1.22 10.17 6.18
CA LEU A 114 0.42 9.32 5.30
C LEU A 114 0.68 7.85 5.66
N TYR A 115 -0.37 7.13 6.08
CA TYR A 115 -0.28 5.72 6.43
C TYR A 115 -0.90 4.81 5.36
N THR A 116 -0.16 3.78 4.96
CA THR A 116 -0.65 2.72 4.06
C THR A 116 -1.39 1.64 4.85
N SER A 117 -2.71 1.68 4.81
CA SER A 117 -3.58 0.60 5.30
C SER A 117 -3.89 -0.39 4.17
N GLY A 118 -5.14 -0.83 4.03
CA GLY A 118 -5.60 -1.64 2.89
C GLY A 118 -7.10 -1.90 2.95
N THR A 119 -7.75 -2.17 1.80
CA THR A 119 -9.22 -2.37 1.76
C THR A 119 -9.68 -3.67 2.44
N TRP A 120 -8.77 -4.61 2.72
CA TRP A 120 -9.06 -5.83 3.48
C TRP A 120 -9.61 -5.59 4.89
N VAL A 121 -9.47 -4.37 5.41
CA VAL A 121 -10.14 -3.95 6.66
C VAL A 121 -11.67 -4.05 6.56
N HIS A 122 -12.25 -4.01 5.36
CA HIS A 122 -13.69 -4.14 5.14
C HIS A 122 -14.18 -5.59 5.08
N GLY A 123 -13.30 -6.57 4.86
CA GLY A 123 -13.67 -7.97 4.69
C GLY A 123 -14.55 -8.21 3.46
N SER A 124 -15.55 -9.08 3.63
CA SER A 124 -16.62 -9.37 2.66
C SER A 124 -17.95 -8.74 3.13
N PRO A 125 -18.14 -7.42 2.94
CA PRO A 125 -19.30 -6.73 3.51
C PRO A 125 -20.61 -7.12 2.83
N SER A 126 -21.70 -7.17 3.60
CA SER A 126 -23.04 -7.54 3.11
C SER A 126 -23.70 -6.50 2.19
N ARG A 127 -23.13 -5.29 2.11
CA ARG A 127 -23.54 -4.20 1.22
C ARG A 127 -22.32 -3.40 0.76
N ARG A 128 -22.52 -2.50 -0.20
CA ARG A 128 -21.47 -1.56 -0.63
C ARG A 128 -20.98 -0.73 0.56
N VAL A 129 -19.66 -0.60 0.66
CA VAL A 129 -18.95 0.24 1.63
C VAL A 129 -18.11 1.29 0.93
N SER A 130 -17.73 2.33 1.65
CA SER A 130 -16.74 3.30 1.23
C SER A 130 -15.84 3.65 2.41
N ASP A 131 -14.88 4.54 2.18
CA ASP A 131 -14.03 5.12 3.22
C ASP A 131 -14.80 5.87 4.33
N LEU A 132 -16.09 6.18 4.14
CA LEU A 132 -17.00 6.71 5.16
C LEU A 132 -17.66 5.62 6.01
N THR A 133 -17.33 4.35 5.80
CA THR A 133 -17.75 3.23 6.66
C THR A 133 -16.56 2.82 7.52
N PRO A 134 -16.48 3.24 8.80
CA PRO A 134 -15.34 2.89 9.65
C PRO A 134 -15.32 1.38 9.95
N PRO A 135 -14.25 0.66 9.57
CA PRO A 135 -14.12 -0.77 9.84
C PRO A 135 -13.96 -1.04 11.34
N GLY A 136 -14.25 -2.27 11.76
CA GLY A 136 -14.11 -2.68 13.17
C GLY A 136 -15.14 -2.08 14.12
N THR A 137 -16.21 -1.46 13.60
CA THR A 137 -17.31 -0.89 14.40
C THR A 137 -18.58 -1.73 14.27
N SER A 138 -19.54 -1.55 15.18
CA SER A 138 -20.87 -2.19 15.10
C SER A 138 -21.69 -1.76 13.88
N LEU A 139 -21.29 -0.68 13.20
CA LEU A 139 -21.93 -0.17 11.99
C LEU A 139 -21.33 -0.75 10.70
N ALA A 140 -20.18 -1.43 10.80
CA ALA A 140 -19.51 -2.01 9.66
C ALA A 140 -20.27 -3.27 9.18
N PRO A 141 -20.65 -3.37 7.91
CA PRO A 141 -21.38 -4.52 7.36
C PRO A 141 -20.48 -5.73 7.04
N GLY A 142 -19.20 -5.65 7.38
CA GLY A 142 -18.18 -6.67 7.17
C GLY A 142 -17.15 -6.65 8.28
N LYS A 143 -16.45 -7.78 8.45
CA LYS A 143 -15.40 -7.95 9.46
C LYS A 143 -14.03 -7.97 8.79
N SER A 144 -13.07 -7.23 9.33
CA SER A 144 -11.69 -7.29 8.87
C SER A 144 -11.15 -8.72 8.93
N THR A 145 -10.45 -9.12 7.88
CA THR A 145 -9.82 -10.44 7.82
C THR A 145 -8.72 -10.61 8.86
N THR A 146 -8.43 -11.85 9.26
CA THR A 146 -7.48 -12.19 10.33
C THR A 146 -6.13 -11.51 10.17
N ALA A 147 -5.56 -11.49 8.95
CA ALA A 147 -4.24 -10.90 8.70
C ALA A 147 -4.14 -9.39 8.97
N VAL A 148 -5.28 -8.68 8.99
CA VAL A 148 -5.32 -7.21 9.15
C VAL A 148 -6.26 -6.76 10.27
N ALA A 149 -6.71 -7.67 11.13
CA ALA A 149 -7.68 -7.38 12.20
C ALA A 149 -7.21 -6.29 13.18
N TRP A 150 -5.89 -6.06 13.28
CA TRP A 150 -5.29 -5.01 14.10
C TRP A 150 -5.39 -3.61 13.47
N ARG A 151 -5.53 -3.52 12.13
CA ARG A 151 -5.46 -2.24 11.40
C ARG A 151 -6.56 -1.25 11.78
N PRO A 152 -7.85 -1.63 11.95
CA PRO A 152 -8.88 -0.66 12.33
C PRO A 152 -8.55 0.10 13.61
N ALA A 153 -8.06 -0.60 14.65
CA ALA A 153 -7.66 0.04 15.89
C ALA A 153 -6.47 1.00 15.67
N HIS A 154 -5.47 0.57 14.88
CA HIS A 154 -4.32 1.41 14.57
C HIS A 154 -4.71 2.67 13.76
N GLU A 155 -5.60 2.54 12.77
CA GLU A 155 -6.14 3.67 12.02
C GLU A 155 -6.81 4.69 12.95
N GLN A 156 -7.56 4.24 13.97
CA GLN A 156 -8.14 5.15 14.97
C GLN A 156 -7.06 5.86 15.79
N THR A 157 -5.96 5.19 16.16
CA THR A 157 -4.85 5.83 16.88
C THR A 157 -4.18 6.93 16.04
N ILE A 158 -4.07 6.74 14.72
CA ILE A 158 -3.55 7.75 13.80
C ILE A 158 -4.52 8.94 13.70
N LEU A 159 -5.81 8.67 13.52
CA LEU A 159 -6.84 9.72 13.44
C LEU A 159 -6.93 10.54 14.73
N ALA A 160 -6.66 9.94 15.89
CA ALA A 160 -6.60 10.62 17.18
C ALA A 160 -5.37 11.54 17.32
N ALA A 161 -4.31 11.35 16.52
CA ALA A 161 -3.10 12.17 16.57
C ALA A 161 -3.23 13.49 15.78
N ARG A 162 -4.42 13.82 15.25
CA ARG A 162 -4.64 15.01 14.40
C ARG A 162 -4.43 16.35 15.10
N ASP A 163 -4.43 16.38 16.43
CA ASP A 163 -4.11 17.60 17.18
C ASP A 163 -2.65 18.00 16.98
N VAL A 164 -1.76 17.03 16.73
CA VAL A 164 -0.31 17.24 16.55
C VAL A 164 0.21 16.95 15.14
N LEU A 165 -0.52 16.17 14.34
CA LEU A 165 -0.14 15.79 12.97
C LEU A 165 -1.20 16.18 11.94
N ASP A 166 -0.79 16.45 10.71
CA ASP A 166 -1.68 16.41 9.55
C ASP A 166 -1.67 14.99 8.97
N VAL A 167 -2.73 14.21 9.21
CA VAL A 167 -2.75 12.77 8.86
C VAL A 167 -3.61 12.47 7.64
N ALA A 168 -3.23 11.43 6.91
CA ALA A 168 -4.10 10.76 5.95
C ALA A 168 -3.90 9.25 5.97
N ILE A 169 -4.97 8.50 5.74
CA ILE A 169 -4.95 7.03 5.69
C ILE A 169 -5.38 6.61 4.30
N LEU A 170 -4.52 5.88 3.60
CA LEU A 170 -4.75 5.40 2.25
C LEU A 170 -4.93 3.89 2.33
N ARG A 171 -6.08 3.38 1.89
CA ARG A 171 -6.44 1.96 1.87
C ARG A 171 -6.41 1.46 0.43
N PRO A 172 -5.23 1.08 -0.09
CA PRO A 172 -5.15 0.44 -1.40
C PRO A 172 -5.89 -0.89 -1.41
N ALA A 173 -6.51 -1.18 -2.55
CA ALA A 173 -6.91 -2.53 -2.89
C ALA A 173 -5.69 -3.36 -3.35
N MET A 174 -5.91 -4.57 -3.88
CA MET A 174 -4.81 -5.42 -4.34
C MET A 174 -4.00 -4.70 -5.43
N ILE A 175 -2.71 -4.49 -5.15
CA ILE A 175 -1.83 -3.73 -6.04
C ILE A 175 -1.28 -4.66 -7.13
N TYR A 176 -1.48 -4.30 -8.39
CA TYR A 176 -0.95 -5.04 -9.54
C TYR A 176 0.03 -4.21 -10.38
N ALA A 177 0.62 -4.87 -11.39
CA ALA A 177 1.66 -4.42 -12.32
C ALA A 177 3.10 -4.63 -11.84
N ARG A 178 4.08 -4.46 -12.75
CA ARG A 178 5.51 -4.70 -12.50
C ARG A 178 5.69 -6.07 -11.80
N GLY A 179 6.20 -6.09 -10.58
CA GLY A 179 6.43 -7.31 -9.81
C GLY A 179 5.19 -7.94 -9.16
N SER A 180 3.99 -7.35 -9.26
CA SER A 180 2.68 -7.91 -8.83
C SER A 180 2.76 -8.85 -7.62
N TRP A 181 3.37 -8.40 -6.52
CA TRP A 181 3.85 -9.29 -5.45
C TRP A 181 2.76 -10.20 -4.88
N VAL A 182 1.54 -9.70 -4.75
CA VAL A 182 0.39 -10.48 -4.27
C VAL A 182 -0.02 -11.56 -5.27
N CYS A 183 -0.01 -11.26 -6.57
CA CYS A 183 -0.39 -12.20 -7.61
C CYS A 183 0.60 -13.38 -7.74
N ASN A 184 1.84 -13.22 -7.25
CA ASN A 184 2.84 -14.28 -7.18
C ASN A 184 2.32 -15.54 -6.46
N THR A 185 1.46 -15.38 -5.45
CA THR A 185 0.81 -16.49 -4.74
C THR A 185 0.09 -17.45 -5.68
N TRP A 186 -0.47 -16.94 -6.78
CA TRP A 186 -1.18 -17.76 -7.77
C TRP A 186 -0.39 -17.98 -9.06
N TRP A 187 0.37 -16.99 -9.52
CA TRP A 187 1.07 -17.08 -10.80
C TRP A 187 2.29 -18.02 -10.75
N SER A 188 2.96 -18.15 -9.61
CA SER A 188 4.10 -19.08 -9.48
C SER A 188 3.70 -20.55 -9.71
N PRO A 189 2.63 -21.08 -9.08
CA PRO A 189 2.12 -22.42 -9.39
C PRO A 189 1.76 -22.60 -10.88
N LEU A 190 1.12 -21.60 -11.50
CA LEU A 190 0.79 -21.65 -12.93
C LEU A 190 2.04 -21.71 -13.81
N LEU A 191 3.06 -20.90 -13.50
CA LEU A 191 4.32 -20.89 -14.23
C LEU A 191 5.05 -22.24 -14.09
N ALA A 192 5.07 -22.82 -12.90
CA ALA A 192 5.67 -24.14 -12.68
C ALA A 192 4.94 -25.25 -13.47
N ALA A 193 3.60 -25.19 -13.55
CA ALA A 193 2.82 -26.10 -14.38
C ALA A 193 3.13 -25.92 -15.89
N ALA A 194 3.26 -24.67 -16.35
CA ALA A 194 3.65 -24.37 -17.73
C ALA A 194 5.03 -24.96 -18.07
N GLN A 195 6.00 -24.81 -17.18
CA GLN A 195 7.38 -25.28 -17.37
C GLN A 195 7.51 -26.80 -17.32
N SER A 196 6.75 -27.46 -16.44
CA SER A 196 6.75 -28.93 -16.34
C SER A 196 5.96 -29.62 -17.46
N GLY A 197 5.08 -28.88 -18.14
CA GLY A 197 4.16 -29.46 -19.12
C GLY A 197 3.08 -30.34 -18.51
N SER A 198 2.90 -30.27 -17.18
CA SER A 198 1.86 -31.03 -16.48
C SER A 198 0.47 -30.66 -16.99
N ARG A 199 -0.42 -31.66 -17.01
CA ARG A 199 -1.84 -31.50 -17.31
C ARG A 199 -2.72 -31.78 -16.09
N ASP A 200 -2.12 -32.09 -14.96
CA ASP A 200 -2.84 -32.32 -13.71
C ASP A 200 -3.49 -31.03 -13.24
N ALA A 201 -4.63 -31.14 -12.55
CA ALA A 201 -5.32 -29.99 -12.01
C ALA A 201 -4.40 -29.20 -11.05
N ILE A 202 -4.40 -27.87 -11.21
CA ILE A 202 -3.60 -26.97 -10.39
C ILE A 202 -4.45 -26.51 -9.22
N GLN A 203 -4.00 -26.84 -8.02
CA GLN A 203 -4.66 -26.42 -6.80
C GLN A 203 -4.42 -24.94 -6.52
N ILE A 204 -5.52 -24.19 -6.43
CA ILE A 204 -5.55 -22.76 -6.15
C ILE A 204 -6.04 -22.57 -4.71
N PRO A 205 -5.19 -22.03 -3.82
CA PRO A 205 -5.55 -21.81 -2.43
C PRO A 205 -6.36 -20.51 -2.27
N ALA A 206 -7.56 -20.48 -2.86
CA ALA A 206 -8.48 -19.36 -2.78
C ALA A 206 -9.94 -19.82 -2.91
N ASP A 207 -10.88 -19.01 -2.44
CA ASP A 207 -12.31 -19.28 -2.64
C ASP A 207 -12.73 -18.90 -4.07
N LYS A 208 -13.39 -19.82 -4.78
CA LYS A 208 -13.86 -19.59 -6.17
C LYS A 208 -14.79 -18.39 -6.32
N GLY A 209 -15.52 -18.03 -5.26
CA GLY A 209 -16.44 -16.88 -5.22
C GLY A 209 -15.76 -15.54 -4.91
N ALA A 210 -14.45 -15.53 -4.64
CA ALA A 210 -13.75 -14.32 -4.25
C ALA A 210 -13.76 -13.25 -5.34
N ARG A 211 -13.80 -11.99 -4.90
CA ARG A 211 -13.72 -10.82 -5.78
C ARG A 211 -12.70 -9.85 -5.23
N ALA A 212 -11.64 -9.61 -5.99
CA ALA A 212 -10.58 -8.71 -5.60
C ALA A 212 -10.86 -7.29 -6.10
N GLY A 213 -10.83 -6.32 -5.19
CA GLY A 213 -10.58 -4.94 -5.57
C GLY A 213 -9.12 -4.84 -6.05
N VAL A 214 -8.89 -4.19 -7.19
CA VAL A 214 -7.54 -4.03 -7.76
C VAL A 214 -7.20 -2.58 -8.03
N VAL A 215 -5.92 -2.22 -7.95
CA VAL A 215 -5.41 -0.89 -8.30
C VAL A 215 -4.00 -1.00 -8.89
N HIS A 216 -3.74 -0.28 -9.98
CA HIS A 216 -2.42 -0.25 -10.58
C HIS A 216 -1.47 0.56 -9.70
N VAL A 217 -0.23 0.10 -9.52
CA VAL A 217 0.74 0.77 -8.63
C VAL A 217 1.03 2.23 -9.01
N GLU A 218 1.03 2.57 -10.29
CA GLU A 218 1.23 3.96 -10.74
C GLU A 218 0.02 4.86 -10.45
N ASP A 219 -1.21 4.37 -10.61
CA ASP A 219 -2.40 5.14 -10.23
C ASP A 219 -2.43 5.32 -8.72
N LEU A 220 -2.05 4.30 -7.97
CA LEU A 220 -1.91 4.38 -6.52
C LEU A 220 -0.87 5.44 -6.13
N ALA A 221 0.30 5.48 -6.77
CA ALA A 221 1.31 6.51 -6.52
C ALA A 221 0.79 7.94 -6.79
N VAL A 222 -0.07 8.12 -7.80
CA VAL A 222 -0.75 9.41 -8.04
C VAL A 222 -1.67 9.77 -6.87
N ALA A 223 -2.38 8.80 -6.28
CA ALA A 223 -3.18 9.07 -5.08
C ALA A 223 -2.32 9.62 -3.94
N TYR A 224 -1.17 9.00 -3.64
CA TYR A 224 -0.24 9.51 -2.61
C TYR A 224 0.25 10.94 -2.92
N LEU A 225 0.65 11.21 -4.16
CA LEU A 225 1.06 12.56 -4.58
C LEU A 225 -0.07 13.58 -4.35
N THR A 226 -1.29 13.28 -4.79
CA THR A 226 -2.44 14.20 -4.64
C THR A 226 -2.81 14.39 -3.16
N THR A 227 -2.85 13.32 -2.36
CA THR A 227 -3.11 13.41 -0.92
C THR A 227 -2.06 14.25 -0.22
N LEU A 228 -0.78 14.08 -0.55
CA LEU A 228 0.29 14.88 0.03
C LEU A 228 0.18 16.36 -0.36
N SER A 229 -0.22 16.67 -1.60
CA SER A 229 -0.42 18.06 -2.03
C SER A 229 -1.58 18.78 -1.31
N LEU A 230 -2.53 18.01 -0.77
CA LEU A 230 -3.73 18.51 -0.09
C LEU A 230 -3.68 18.34 1.44
N ILE A 231 -2.60 17.75 1.98
CA ILE A 231 -2.53 17.26 3.37
C ILE A 231 -2.75 18.36 4.42
N HIS A 232 -2.30 19.59 4.11
CA HIS A 232 -2.41 20.74 5.01
C HIS A 232 -3.80 21.40 4.90
N GLY A 233 -4.82 20.70 5.40
CA GLY A 233 -6.17 21.22 5.62
C GLY A 233 -7.16 21.09 4.45
N GLN A 234 -6.75 20.54 3.30
CA GLN A 234 -7.61 20.45 2.11
C GLN A 234 -8.27 19.06 1.93
N LEU A 235 -7.94 18.08 2.78
CA LEU A 235 -8.55 16.74 2.77
C LEU A 235 -9.91 16.65 3.47
N GLY A 236 -10.31 17.70 4.19
CA GLY A 236 -11.54 17.73 5.00
C GLY A 236 -11.40 17.02 6.36
N SER A 237 -12.53 16.87 7.08
CA SER A 237 -12.57 16.37 8.47
C SER A 237 -12.37 14.86 8.61
N TRP A 238 -12.36 14.12 7.51
CA TRP A 238 -12.15 12.68 7.48
C TRP A 238 -11.11 12.37 6.40
N PRO A 239 -9.81 12.22 6.72
CA PRO A 239 -8.75 12.08 5.71
C PRO A 239 -8.41 10.61 5.42
N VAL A 240 -9.43 9.76 5.26
CA VAL A 240 -9.26 8.33 4.95
C VAL A 240 -9.71 8.07 3.52
N PHE A 241 -9.02 7.26 2.71
CA PHE A 241 -9.41 7.03 1.32
C PHE A 241 -9.26 5.56 0.92
N ASP A 242 -10.34 4.97 0.42
CA ASP A 242 -10.31 3.64 -0.20
C ASP A 242 -9.90 3.80 -1.66
N LEU A 243 -8.93 3.02 -2.12
CA LEU A 243 -8.32 3.16 -3.45
C LEU A 243 -8.41 1.84 -4.22
N ALA A 244 -9.52 1.66 -4.95
CA ALA A 244 -9.73 0.59 -5.91
C ALA A 244 -10.13 1.18 -7.27
N ALA A 245 -9.65 0.55 -8.34
CA ALA A 245 -10.02 0.88 -9.71
C ALA A 245 -11.15 -0.04 -10.19
N GLU A 246 -11.02 -1.34 -9.95
CA GLU A 246 -11.95 -2.38 -10.43
C GLU A 246 -12.19 -3.43 -9.35
N ASN A 247 -13.36 -4.08 -9.35
CA ASN A 247 -13.67 -5.23 -8.50
C ASN A 247 -13.90 -6.46 -9.39
N LEU A 248 -12.92 -7.36 -9.44
CA LEU A 248 -12.82 -8.43 -10.43
C LEU A 248 -12.96 -9.81 -9.79
N SER A 249 -13.52 -10.76 -10.53
CA SER A 249 -13.57 -12.15 -10.10
C SER A 249 -12.15 -12.71 -10.02
N ILE A 250 -11.84 -13.46 -8.97
CA ILE A 250 -10.57 -14.20 -8.91
C ILE A 250 -10.47 -15.22 -10.05
N VAL A 251 -11.60 -15.80 -10.47
CA VAL A 251 -11.65 -16.74 -11.60
C VAL A 251 -11.21 -16.05 -12.89
N ASP A 252 -11.70 -14.85 -13.17
CA ASP A 252 -11.33 -14.11 -14.38
C ASP A 252 -9.83 -13.75 -14.38
N ILE A 253 -9.30 -13.35 -13.21
CA ILE A 253 -7.87 -13.04 -13.04
C ILE A 253 -7.02 -14.28 -13.31
N LEU A 254 -7.38 -15.43 -12.74
CA LEU A 254 -6.57 -16.64 -12.81
C LEU A 254 -6.67 -17.34 -14.16
N GLU A 255 -7.84 -17.39 -14.79
CA GLU A 255 -7.99 -17.92 -16.15
C GLU A 255 -7.25 -17.04 -17.16
N ALA A 256 -7.28 -15.72 -17.01
CA ALA A 256 -6.48 -14.83 -17.86
C ALA A 256 -4.97 -15.05 -17.68
N ALA A 257 -4.50 -15.24 -16.44
CA ALA A 257 -3.09 -15.49 -16.17
C ALA A 257 -2.64 -16.87 -16.68
N LYS A 258 -3.48 -17.89 -16.48
CA LYS A 258 -3.32 -19.25 -17.03
C LYS A 258 -3.20 -19.21 -18.56
N ALA A 259 -4.07 -18.46 -19.23
CA ALA A 259 -4.02 -18.27 -20.67
C ALA A 259 -2.73 -17.55 -21.12
N ALA A 260 -2.34 -16.48 -20.42
CA ALA A 260 -1.09 -15.75 -20.70
C ALA A 260 0.16 -16.62 -20.52
N LEU A 261 0.14 -17.57 -19.60
CA LEU A 261 1.22 -18.53 -19.35
C LEU A 261 1.16 -19.78 -20.25
N GLY A 262 0.14 -19.90 -21.11
CA GLY A 262 -0.04 -21.07 -21.98
C GLY A 262 -0.41 -22.36 -21.24
N VAL A 263 -0.93 -22.25 -20.02
CA VAL A 263 -1.32 -23.39 -19.18
C VAL A 263 -2.67 -23.92 -19.61
N LYS A 264 -2.78 -25.24 -19.82
CA LYS A 264 -4.02 -25.92 -20.23
C LYS A 264 -4.71 -26.71 -19.12
N ALA A 265 -4.03 -26.93 -18.00
CA ALA A 265 -4.57 -27.65 -16.85
C ALA A 265 -5.80 -26.94 -16.24
N GLU A 266 -6.68 -27.71 -15.62
CA GLU A 266 -7.81 -27.18 -14.86
C GLU A 266 -7.33 -26.48 -13.58
N LEU A 267 -8.09 -25.48 -13.12
CA LEU A 267 -7.87 -24.82 -11.84
C LEU A 267 -8.90 -25.33 -10.83
N GLU A 268 -8.43 -25.98 -9.78
CA GLU A 268 -9.26 -26.47 -8.68
C GLU A 268 -9.10 -25.55 -7.47
N TYR A 269 -10.22 -25.07 -6.90
CA TYR A 269 -10.22 -24.10 -5.81
C TYR A 269 -10.47 -24.82 -4.49
N GLU A 270 -9.45 -24.92 -3.64
CA GLU A 270 -9.50 -25.69 -2.38
C GLU A 270 -9.84 -24.81 -1.16
N GLY A 271 -10.01 -23.51 -1.37
CA GLY A 271 -10.19 -22.54 -0.30
C GLY A 271 -8.87 -22.15 0.37
N THR A 272 -8.95 -21.61 1.57
CA THR A 272 -7.84 -20.84 2.18
C THR A 272 -6.98 -21.64 3.15
N HIS A 273 -7.36 -22.88 3.45
CA HIS A 273 -6.67 -23.79 4.38
C HIS A 273 -6.41 -23.17 5.76
N GLY A 274 -7.27 -22.24 6.21
CA GLY A 274 -7.11 -21.53 7.48
C GLY A 274 -5.93 -20.55 7.52
N ASN A 275 -5.29 -20.27 6.37
CA ASN A 275 -4.20 -19.32 6.29
C ASN A 275 -4.76 -17.87 6.27
N PRO A 276 -4.38 -16.99 7.22
CA PRO A 276 -4.89 -15.62 7.30
C PRO A 276 -4.63 -14.76 6.06
N PHE A 277 -3.54 -15.00 5.35
CA PHE A 277 -3.20 -14.25 4.13
C PHE A 277 -4.05 -14.71 2.94
N LEU A 278 -4.29 -16.02 2.81
CA LEU A 278 -5.18 -16.57 1.78
C LEU A 278 -6.65 -16.23 2.04
N GLU A 279 -7.05 -16.14 3.31
CA GLU A 279 -8.35 -15.58 3.74
C GLU A 279 -8.53 -14.16 3.19
N ALA A 280 -7.52 -13.30 3.36
CA ALA A 280 -7.56 -11.93 2.88
C ALA A 280 -7.65 -11.84 1.35
N LEU A 281 -7.01 -12.77 0.64
CA LEU A 281 -7.08 -12.86 -0.82
C LEU A 281 -8.42 -13.42 -1.35
N SER A 282 -9.18 -14.10 -0.50
CA SER A 282 -10.44 -14.77 -0.85
C SER A 282 -11.68 -13.95 -0.49
N LEU A 283 -11.50 -12.69 -0.10
CA LEU A 283 -12.62 -11.79 0.22
C LEU A 283 -13.48 -11.47 -1.02
N VAL A 284 -14.70 -11.03 -0.76
CA VAL A 284 -15.61 -10.47 -1.76
C VAL A 284 -15.64 -8.96 -1.58
N ALA A 285 -14.77 -8.26 -2.28
CA ALA A 285 -14.69 -6.80 -2.23
C ALA A 285 -15.96 -6.14 -2.78
N ASN A 286 -16.46 -5.15 -2.03
CA ASN A 286 -17.60 -4.31 -2.40
C ASN A 286 -17.39 -2.87 -1.92
N ASN A 287 -16.18 -2.35 -2.15
CA ASN A 287 -15.79 -0.99 -1.78
C ASN A 287 -15.95 0.00 -2.94
N ASP A 288 -16.16 1.26 -2.60
CA ASP A 288 -16.38 2.38 -3.51
C ASP A 288 -15.35 3.49 -3.24
N SER A 289 -14.65 3.92 -4.29
CA SER A 289 -13.59 4.93 -4.22
C SER A 289 -14.03 6.30 -4.76
N THR A 290 -15.33 6.60 -4.78
CA THR A 290 -15.84 7.87 -5.31
C THR A 290 -15.33 9.07 -4.52
N ARG A 291 -15.13 8.95 -3.21
CA ARG A 291 -14.62 10.07 -2.40
C ARG A 291 -13.17 10.41 -2.73
N ALA A 292 -12.33 9.43 -3.10
CA ALA A 292 -10.99 9.71 -3.62
C ALA A 292 -11.05 10.54 -4.92
N LYS A 293 -12.03 10.29 -5.81
CA LYS A 293 -12.24 11.12 -7.01
C LYS A 293 -12.65 12.55 -6.65
N LEU A 294 -13.60 12.70 -5.74
CA LEU A 294 -14.17 14.00 -5.36
C LEU A 294 -13.19 14.89 -4.59
N VAL A 295 -12.43 14.30 -3.65
CA VAL A 295 -11.56 15.07 -2.75
C VAL A 295 -10.14 15.19 -3.30
N LEU A 296 -9.59 14.11 -3.88
CA LEU A 296 -8.20 14.10 -4.35
C LEU A 296 -8.08 14.44 -5.84
N GLY A 297 -9.19 14.50 -6.58
CA GLY A 297 -9.14 14.51 -8.05
C GLY A 297 -8.58 13.21 -8.65
N TRP A 298 -8.48 12.15 -7.85
CA TRP A 298 -7.84 10.91 -8.25
C TRP A 298 -8.75 10.08 -9.15
N VAL A 299 -8.30 9.80 -10.37
CA VAL A 299 -9.00 8.94 -11.33
C VAL A 299 -8.01 7.89 -11.83
N PRO A 300 -8.26 6.58 -11.57
CA PRO A 300 -7.45 5.52 -12.15
C PRO A 300 -7.43 5.59 -13.67
N LYS A 301 -6.23 5.54 -14.27
CA LYS A 301 -6.03 5.55 -15.73
C LYS A 301 -5.59 4.20 -16.26
N LYS A 302 -4.93 3.40 -15.42
CA LYS A 302 -4.52 2.04 -15.71
C LYS A 302 -5.62 1.12 -15.19
N VAL A 303 -6.65 1.00 -16.01
CA VAL A 303 -7.75 0.05 -15.85
C VAL A 303 -7.56 -1.13 -16.81
N ASP A 304 -8.50 -2.05 -16.84
CA ASP A 304 -8.48 -3.24 -17.68
C ASP A 304 -7.39 -4.23 -17.28
N PHE A 305 -7.34 -4.57 -15.98
CA PHE A 305 -6.36 -5.54 -15.46
C PHE A 305 -6.43 -6.90 -16.17
N VAL A 306 -7.64 -7.47 -16.33
CA VAL A 306 -7.84 -8.78 -16.97
C VAL A 306 -7.54 -8.77 -18.48
N PRO A 307 -8.06 -7.80 -19.28
CA PRO A 307 -7.72 -7.73 -20.71
C PRO A 307 -6.22 -7.57 -20.99
N ASN A 308 -5.46 -6.92 -20.10
CA ASN A 308 -4.02 -6.69 -20.26
C ASN A 308 -3.15 -7.70 -19.50
N MET A 309 -3.70 -8.85 -19.08
CA MET A 309 -3.01 -9.80 -18.20
C MET A 309 -1.64 -10.24 -18.72
N ALA A 310 -1.48 -10.46 -20.03
CA ALA A 310 -0.21 -10.86 -20.63
C ALA A 310 0.94 -9.89 -20.30
N VAL A 311 0.69 -8.58 -20.39
CA VAL A 311 1.68 -7.54 -20.08
C VAL A 311 2.13 -7.63 -18.63
N TYR A 312 1.19 -7.85 -17.71
CA TYR A 312 1.48 -7.88 -16.27
C TYR A 312 2.15 -9.18 -15.84
N VAL A 313 1.76 -10.32 -16.43
CA VAL A 313 2.43 -11.60 -16.23
C VAL A 313 3.87 -11.54 -16.73
N ASP A 314 4.12 -10.99 -17.93
CA ASP A 314 5.47 -10.87 -18.48
C ASP A 314 6.35 -9.98 -17.60
N ALA A 315 5.83 -8.83 -17.14
CA ALA A 315 6.55 -7.94 -16.23
C ALA A 315 6.88 -8.60 -14.89
N TRP A 316 5.93 -9.38 -14.34
CA TRP A 316 6.15 -10.14 -13.11
C TRP A 316 7.23 -11.21 -13.31
N ARG A 317 7.15 -12.01 -14.38
CA ARG A 317 8.14 -13.04 -14.71
C ARG A 317 9.55 -12.45 -14.82
N ALA A 318 9.71 -11.35 -15.54
CA ALA A 318 11.00 -10.67 -15.65
C ALA A 318 11.54 -10.23 -14.28
N THR A 319 10.66 -9.82 -13.37
CA THR A 319 11.03 -9.47 -11.99
C THR A 319 11.49 -10.71 -11.20
N GLU A 320 10.79 -11.84 -11.30
CA GLU A 320 11.20 -13.08 -10.60
C GLU A 320 12.55 -13.61 -11.10
N GLU A 321 12.84 -13.50 -12.40
CA GLU A 321 14.15 -13.87 -12.97
C GLU A 321 15.31 -12.99 -12.49
N THR A 322 15.04 -11.73 -12.14
CA THR A 322 16.08 -10.85 -11.56
C THR A 322 16.37 -11.17 -10.10
N LYS A 323 15.38 -11.66 -9.33
CA LYS A 323 15.57 -12.07 -7.94
C LYS A 323 16.43 -13.32 -7.81
N SER A 324 16.34 -14.27 -8.75
CA SER A 324 17.15 -15.49 -8.71
C SER A 324 18.64 -15.26 -9.02
N LYS A 325 18.99 -14.06 -9.51
CA LYS A 325 20.36 -13.68 -9.88
C LYS A 325 21.02 -12.70 -8.89
N ALA A 326 20.27 -12.20 -7.90
CA ALA A 326 20.70 -11.20 -6.92
C ALA A 326 20.86 -11.82 -5.53
#